data_AF-A0A2Y9R405-F1
#
_entry.id   AF-A0A2Y9R405-F1
#
_cell.length_a   1.000
_cell.length_b   1.000
_cell.length_c   1.000
_cell.angle_alpha   90.00
_cell.angle_beta   90.00
_cell.angle_gamma   90.00
#
_symmetry.space_group_name_H-M   'P 1'
#
loop_
_entity.id
_entity.type
_entity.pdbx_description
1 polymer ?
#
loop_
_entity_poly.entity_id
_entity_poly.type
_entity_poly.pdbx_seq_one_letter_code
_entity_poly.pdbx_strand_id
1 'polypeptide(L)'
;MAEPVRDELSALAAIFCGQDEWEVLNRSEADGTVFRIHTKAEGLTDVDIPLELVFHLPVTYPLCLPGISVNSECLTRAQCAMVKEKLLEQAKNLLSEPMVHELVLWVQQNLRHILNQPETGGGSEECTFPPSITVDDGLWITLLHLDHMRAKTKYIKTVEKWASDLRLTGRLMFMGVPDPSENLQSRCGLKWKEMQREND
;
A
#
# COMPACT_ATOMS: atom_id res chain seq x y z
N MET A 1 -6.88 -22.51 -9.10
CA MET A 1 -6.19 -21.42 -8.38
C MET A 1 -6.08 -21.78 -6.91
N ALA A 2 -4.93 -21.51 -6.30
CA ALA A 2 -4.71 -21.76 -4.88
C ALA A 2 -5.59 -20.86 -4.00
N GLU A 3 -5.94 -21.34 -2.81
CA GLU A 3 -6.74 -20.61 -1.79
C GLU A 3 -6.22 -19.19 -1.47
N PRO A 4 -4.92 -18.96 -1.19
CA PRO A 4 -4.42 -17.61 -0.89
C PRO A 4 -4.62 -16.59 -2.02
N VAL A 5 -4.59 -17.03 -3.28
CA VAL A 5 -4.81 -16.15 -4.44
C VAL A 5 -6.28 -15.75 -4.55
N ARG A 6 -7.20 -16.63 -4.16
CA ARG A 6 -8.64 -16.31 -4.15
C ARG A 6 -8.96 -15.28 -3.06
N ASP A 7 -8.34 -15.45 -1.89
CA ASP A 7 -8.49 -14.51 -0.78
C ASP A 7 -7.90 -13.15 -1.11
N GLU A 8 -6.71 -13.10 -1.74
CA GLU A 8 -6.12 -11.85 -2.23
C GLU A 8 -7.05 -11.13 -3.22
N LEU A 9 -7.58 -11.84 -4.23
CA LEU A 9 -8.52 -11.24 -5.18
C LEU A 9 -9.80 -10.73 -4.51
N SER A 10 -10.30 -11.42 -3.48
CA SER A 10 -11.46 -10.98 -2.71
C SER A 10 -11.14 -9.74 -1.87
N ALA A 11 -9.94 -9.69 -1.26
CA ALA A 11 -9.48 -8.54 -0.49
C ALA A 11 -9.30 -7.31 -1.40
N LEU A 12 -8.65 -7.48 -2.55
CA LEU A 12 -8.47 -6.40 -3.54
C LEU A 12 -9.82 -5.83 -4.01
N ALA A 13 -10.79 -6.68 -4.32
CA ALA A 13 -12.13 -6.22 -4.71
C ALA A 13 -12.86 -5.44 -3.60
N ALA A 14 -12.55 -5.74 -2.33
CA ALA A 14 -13.11 -5.01 -1.19
C ALA A 14 -12.38 -3.68 -0.92
N ILE A 15 -11.07 -3.64 -1.17
CA ILE A 15 -10.23 -2.43 -1.03
C ILE A 15 -10.58 -1.42 -2.14
N PHE A 16 -10.61 -1.87 -3.39
CA PHE A 16 -10.91 -1.07 -4.58
C PHE A 16 -12.40 -1.17 -4.95
N CYS A 17 -13.25 -0.73 -4.03
CA CYS A 17 -14.71 -0.82 -4.16
C CYS A 17 -15.36 0.42 -4.80
N GLY A 18 -14.57 1.42 -5.20
CA GLY A 18 -15.07 2.58 -5.92
C GLY A 18 -15.53 2.23 -7.34
N GLN A 19 -16.24 3.18 -7.96
CA GLN A 19 -16.73 3.00 -9.33
C GLN A 19 -15.53 2.94 -10.28
N ASP A 20 -15.49 1.89 -11.11
CA ASP A 20 -14.43 1.61 -12.08
C ASP A 20 -13.03 1.38 -11.47
N GLU A 21 -12.87 1.29 -10.14
CA GLU A 21 -11.56 1.06 -9.51
C GLU A 21 -11.05 -0.37 -9.67
N TRP A 22 -11.96 -1.35 -9.78
CA TRP A 22 -11.64 -2.76 -9.89
C TRP A 22 -12.45 -3.44 -10.98
N GLU A 23 -11.78 -4.15 -11.88
CA GLU A 23 -12.45 -4.92 -12.93
C GLU A 23 -11.69 -6.21 -13.23
N VAL A 24 -12.39 -7.34 -13.30
CA VAL A 24 -11.79 -8.60 -13.74
C VAL A 24 -12.03 -8.78 -15.23
N LEU A 25 -10.95 -8.71 -16.01
CA LEU A 25 -11.00 -8.75 -17.47
C LEU A 25 -11.14 -10.18 -17.99
N ASN A 26 -10.44 -11.13 -17.36
CA ASN A 26 -10.48 -12.53 -17.77
C ASN A 26 -10.21 -13.47 -16.59
N ARG A 27 -10.87 -14.64 -16.59
CA ARG A 27 -10.54 -15.78 -15.73
C ARG A 27 -10.48 -17.04 -16.57
N SER A 28 -9.29 -17.63 -16.63
CA SER A 28 -9.03 -18.90 -17.30
C SER A 28 -8.45 -19.89 -16.30
N GLU A 29 -8.88 -21.15 -16.36
CA GLU A 29 -8.28 -22.21 -15.56
C GLU A 29 -6.85 -22.56 -16.02
N ALA A 30 -6.56 -22.35 -17.31
CA ALA A 30 -5.26 -22.66 -17.90
C ALA A 30 -4.29 -21.48 -17.80
N ASP A 31 -4.77 -20.26 -18.09
CA ASP A 31 -3.91 -19.07 -18.18
C ASP A 31 -3.93 -18.22 -16.91
N GLY A 32 -4.85 -18.50 -15.97
CA GLY A 32 -4.99 -17.75 -14.73
C GLY A 32 -5.94 -16.54 -14.82
N THR A 33 -5.75 -15.55 -13.97
CA THR A 33 -6.67 -14.40 -13.83
C THR A 33 -6.01 -13.12 -14.35
N VAL A 34 -6.74 -12.36 -15.17
CA VAL A 34 -6.36 -11.00 -15.57
C VAL A 34 -7.37 -10.03 -14.99
N PHE A 35 -6.89 -9.01 -14.31
CA PHE A 35 -7.72 -7.94 -13.76
C PHE A 35 -7.02 -6.60 -13.85
N ARG A 36 -7.81 -5.54 -13.69
CA ARG A 36 -7.41 -4.15 -13.78
C ARG A 36 -7.77 -3.44 -12.49
N ILE A 37 -6.85 -2.59 -12.05
CA ILE A 37 -7.01 -1.67 -10.93
C ILE A 37 -6.78 -0.26 -11.45
N HIS A 38 -7.76 0.63 -11.26
CA HIS A 38 -7.54 2.07 -11.38
C HIS A 38 -7.24 2.65 -10.02
N THR A 39 -6.14 3.37 -9.91
CA THR A 39 -5.68 3.97 -8.68
C THR A 39 -5.12 5.36 -8.94
N LYS A 40 -4.90 6.11 -7.87
CA LYS A 40 -4.21 7.41 -7.87
C LYS A 40 -2.88 7.28 -7.13
N ALA A 41 -1.87 7.98 -7.59
CA ALA A 41 -0.54 7.99 -6.98
C ALA A 41 -0.06 9.43 -6.76
N GLU A 42 0.77 9.64 -5.74
CA GLU A 42 1.32 10.96 -5.44
C GLU A 42 2.21 11.43 -6.60
N GLY A 43 1.75 12.47 -7.31
CA GLY A 43 2.43 13.06 -8.44
C GLY A 43 3.53 14.06 -8.07
N LEU A 44 4.16 14.65 -9.09
CA LEU A 44 5.23 15.65 -8.94
C LEU A 44 4.73 17.00 -8.41
N THR A 45 3.46 17.34 -8.65
CA THR A 45 2.88 18.67 -8.41
C THR A 45 1.73 18.66 -7.41
N ASP A 46 1.83 17.82 -6.36
CA ASP A 46 0.82 17.68 -5.28
C ASP A 46 -0.60 17.34 -5.80
N VAL A 47 -0.69 16.91 -7.06
CA VAL A 47 -1.90 16.44 -7.73
C VAL A 47 -1.73 14.95 -7.96
N ASP A 48 -2.76 14.20 -7.59
CA ASP A 48 -2.86 12.77 -7.81
C ASP A 48 -2.78 12.43 -9.30
N ILE A 49 -1.85 11.54 -9.67
CA ILE A 49 -1.72 11.00 -11.02
C ILE A 49 -2.59 9.74 -11.14
N PRO A 50 -3.53 9.66 -12.10
CA PRO A 50 -4.29 8.46 -12.35
C PRO A 50 -3.40 7.38 -12.97
N LEU A 51 -3.46 6.17 -12.41
CA LEU A 51 -2.76 4.99 -12.89
C LEU A 51 -3.76 3.87 -13.18
N GLU A 52 -3.59 3.24 -14.33
CA GLU A 52 -4.23 2.00 -14.72
C GLU A 52 -3.20 0.88 -14.63
N LEU A 53 -3.42 -0.04 -13.69
CA LEU A 53 -2.56 -1.21 -13.46
C LEU A 53 -3.31 -2.46 -13.88
N VAL A 54 -2.76 -3.20 -14.85
CA VAL A 54 -3.30 -4.49 -15.27
C VAL A 54 -2.37 -5.58 -14.81
N PHE A 55 -2.93 -6.51 -14.03
CA PHE A 55 -2.22 -7.66 -13.50
C PHE A 55 -2.72 -8.94 -14.17
N HIS A 56 -1.76 -9.79 -14.52
CA HIS A 56 -1.99 -11.17 -14.94
C HIS A 56 -1.36 -12.10 -13.90
N LEU A 57 -2.21 -12.86 -13.21
CA LEU A 57 -1.79 -13.87 -12.25
C LEU A 57 -1.83 -15.24 -12.94
N PRO A 58 -0.68 -15.80 -13.35
CA PRO A 58 -0.64 -17.15 -13.89
C PRO A 58 -1.01 -18.17 -12.81
N VAL A 59 -1.33 -19.40 -13.22
CA VAL A 59 -1.75 -20.47 -12.30
C VAL A 59 -0.69 -20.87 -11.26
N THR A 60 0.57 -20.55 -11.54
CA THR A 60 1.74 -20.80 -10.68
C THR A 60 2.04 -19.65 -9.70
N TYR A 61 1.30 -18.54 -9.77
CA TYR A 61 1.38 -17.47 -8.79
C TYR A 61 0.95 -17.96 -7.39
N PRO A 62 1.60 -17.53 -6.28
CA PRO A 62 2.64 -16.51 -6.14
C PRO A 62 4.09 -17.01 -6.27
N LEU A 63 4.31 -18.25 -6.71
CA LEU A 63 5.67 -18.81 -6.89
C LEU A 63 6.41 -18.22 -8.11
N CYS A 64 5.72 -17.42 -8.92
CA CYS A 64 6.29 -16.68 -10.03
C CYS A 64 5.73 -15.25 -10.05
N LEU A 65 6.39 -14.38 -10.81
CA LEU A 65 6.01 -12.98 -10.90
C LEU A 65 4.68 -12.82 -11.65
N PRO A 66 3.83 -11.87 -11.22
CA PRO A 66 2.67 -11.49 -12.00
C PRO A 66 3.10 -10.78 -13.29
N GLY A 67 2.30 -10.91 -14.35
CA GLY A 67 2.40 -10.02 -15.50
C GLY A 67 1.85 -8.65 -15.13
N ILE A 68 2.66 -7.59 -15.31
CA ILE A 68 2.26 -6.21 -14.96
C ILE A 68 2.28 -5.35 -16.22
N SER A 69 1.22 -4.57 -16.41
CA SER A 69 1.15 -3.48 -17.38
C SER A 69 0.71 -2.21 -16.67
N VAL A 70 1.41 -1.11 -16.95
CA VAL A 70 1.18 0.20 -16.35
C VAL A 70 0.80 1.16 -17.46
N ASN A 71 -0.32 1.86 -17.28
CA ASN A 71 -0.80 2.89 -18.19
C ASN A 71 -1.25 4.12 -17.39
N SER A 72 -1.11 5.30 -17.98
CA SER A 72 -1.54 6.56 -17.37
C SER A 72 -1.69 7.62 -18.46
N GLU A 73 -2.71 8.46 -18.34
CA GLU A 73 -2.92 9.59 -19.24
C GLU A 73 -1.90 10.72 -19.01
N CYS A 74 -1.32 10.79 -17.81
CA CYS A 74 -0.39 11.85 -17.42
C CYS A 74 1.08 11.47 -17.54
N LEU A 75 1.39 10.18 -17.79
CA LEU A 75 2.77 9.69 -17.92
C LEU A 75 3.10 9.39 -19.38
N THR A 76 4.36 9.62 -19.74
CA THR A 76 4.89 9.18 -21.03
C THR A 76 5.04 7.66 -21.06
N ARG A 77 5.08 7.08 -22.27
CA ARG A 77 5.30 5.64 -22.44
C ARG A 77 6.62 5.15 -21.82
N ALA A 78 7.66 5.99 -21.83
CA ALA A 78 8.95 5.70 -21.20
C ALA A 78 8.83 5.64 -19.67
N GLN A 79 8.15 6.62 -19.06
CA GLN A 79 7.88 6.62 -17.62
C GLN A 79 7.02 5.41 -17.19
N CYS A 80 5.99 5.05 -17.96
CA CYS A 80 5.21 3.84 -17.70
C CYS A 80 6.08 2.57 -17.76
N ALA A 81 7.02 2.49 -18.70
CA ALA A 81 7.96 1.37 -18.79
C ALA A 81 8.91 1.31 -17.58
N MET A 82 9.43 2.46 -17.13
CA MET A 82 10.26 2.56 -15.94
C MET A 82 9.51 2.13 -14.67
N VAL A 83 8.28 2.61 -14.49
CA VAL A 83 7.42 2.23 -13.34
C VAL A 83 7.15 0.73 -13.36
N LYS A 84 6.84 0.15 -14.54
CA LYS A 84 6.67 -1.29 -14.69
C LYS A 84 7.93 -2.07 -14.29
N GLU A 85 9.10 -1.63 -14.73
CA GLU A 85 10.37 -2.28 -14.40
C GLU A 85 10.63 -2.27 -12.88
N LYS A 86 10.41 -1.12 -12.24
CA LYS A 86 10.54 -1.00 -10.78
C LYS A 86 9.52 -1.84 -10.01
N LEU A 87 8.28 -1.94 -10.48
CA LEU A 87 7.29 -2.84 -9.90
C LEU A 87 7.71 -4.31 -10.00
N LEU A 88 8.27 -4.73 -11.14
CA LEU A 88 8.79 -6.09 -11.31
C LEU A 88 10.02 -6.35 -10.43
N GLU A 89 10.85 -5.35 -10.19
CA GLU A 89 11.97 -5.42 -9.24
C GLU A 89 11.46 -5.65 -7.81
N GLN A 90 10.44 -4.90 -7.37
CA GLN A 90 9.82 -5.10 -6.05
C GLN A 90 9.12 -6.45 -5.92
N ALA A 91 8.44 -6.91 -6.97
CA ALA A 91 7.76 -8.20 -6.97
C ALA A 91 8.71 -9.39 -6.70
N LYS A 92 9.99 -9.29 -7.09
CA LYS A 92 10.99 -10.32 -6.80
C LYS A 92 11.27 -10.48 -5.30
N ASN A 93 11.15 -9.40 -4.53
CA ASN A 93 11.39 -9.42 -3.08
C ASN A 93 10.21 -10.04 -2.31
N LEU A 94 9.04 -10.18 -2.95
CA LEU A 94 7.79 -10.65 -2.36
C LEU A 94 7.38 -12.04 -2.86
N LEU A 95 8.28 -12.75 -3.55
CA LEU A 95 7.99 -14.08 -4.10
C LEU A 95 7.51 -15.05 -3.03
N SER A 96 6.59 -15.93 -3.43
CA SER A 96 5.91 -16.93 -2.59
C SER A 96 4.78 -16.40 -1.71
N GLU A 97 4.54 -15.09 -1.69
CA GLU A 97 3.41 -14.47 -1.00
C GLU A 97 2.51 -13.68 -1.97
N PRO A 98 1.19 -13.58 -1.70
CA PRO A 98 0.32 -12.64 -2.40
C PRO A 98 0.85 -11.21 -2.24
N MET A 99 1.13 -10.54 -3.34
CA MET A 99 1.95 -9.32 -3.40
C MET A 99 1.27 -8.16 -4.13
N VAL A 100 0.11 -8.37 -4.75
CA VAL A 100 -0.49 -7.36 -5.64
C VAL A 100 -0.83 -6.09 -4.87
N HIS A 101 -1.45 -6.22 -3.69
CA HIS A 101 -1.81 -5.07 -2.88
C HIS A 101 -0.58 -4.25 -2.46
N GLU A 102 0.49 -4.92 -2.02
CA GLU A 102 1.75 -4.27 -1.64
C GLU A 102 2.39 -3.53 -2.82
N LEU A 103 2.36 -4.12 -4.02
CA LEU A 103 2.85 -3.48 -5.23
C LEU A 103 2.05 -2.21 -5.57
N VAL A 104 0.72 -2.25 -5.41
CA VAL A 104 -0.15 -1.09 -5.64
C VAL A 104 0.19 0.02 -4.65
N LEU A 105 0.25 -0.28 -3.34
CA LEU A 105 0.63 0.70 -2.33
C LEU A 105 2.02 1.29 -2.58
N TRP A 106 2.98 0.44 -2.95
CA TRP A 106 4.35 0.86 -3.22
C TRP A 106 4.39 1.88 -4.35
N VAL A 107 3.72 1.64 -5.49
CA VAL A 107 3.74 2.61 -6.59
C VAL A 107 2.98 3.89 -6.23
N GLN A 108 1.89 3.81 -5.46
CA GLN A 108 1.18 5.01 -5.00
C GLN A 108 2.09 5.98 -4.23
N GLN A 109 3.00 5.42 -3.40
CA GLN A 109 3.92 6.19 -2.56
C GLN A 109 5.24 6.56 -3.25
N ASN A 110 5.70 5.73 -4.19
CA ASN A 110 7.02 5.87 -4.79
C ASN A 110 7.02 6.48 -6.19
N LEU A 111 5.84 6.73 -6.80
CA LEU A 111 5.76 7.26 -8.17
C LEU A 111 6.59 8.53 -8.36
N ARG A 112 6.44 9.51 -7.46
CA ARG A 112 7.24 10.75 -7.49
C ARG A 112 8.76 10.49 -7.47
N HIS A 113 9.22 9.47 -6.76
CA HIS A 113 10.64 9.17 -6.65
C HIS A 113 11.17 8.52 -7.92
N ILE A 114 10.37 7.64 -8.54
CA ILE A 114 10.69 7.00 -9.83
C ILE A 114 10.80 8.06 -10.93
N LEU A 115 9.82 8.98 -11.01
CA LEU A 115 9.77 10.00 -12.06
C LEU A 115 10.85 11.08 -11.93
N ASN A 116 11.37 11.31 -10.73
CA ASN A 116 12.41 12.29 -10.47
C ASN A 116 13.84 11.75 -10.69
N GLN A 117 14.02 10.46 -10.97
CA GLN A 117 15.35 9.97 -11.34
C GLN A 117 15.68 10.40 -12.77
N PRO A 118 16.76 11.18 -12.99
CA PRO A 118 17.23 11.44 -14.34
C PRO A 118 17.72 10.13 -14.96
N GLU A 119 17.37 9.93 -16.23
CA GLU A 119 17.83 8.84 -17.09
C GLU A 119 19.37 8.86 -17.22
N THR A 120 20.10 8.37 -16.23
CA THR A 120 21.54 8.15 -16.32
C THR A 120 21.77 6.77 -16.91
N GLY A 121 22.12 6.74 -18.20
CA GLY A 121 22.58 5.55 -18.87
C GLY A 121 23.80 4.94 -18.18
N GLY A 122 23.80 3.60 -18.09
CA GLY A 122 24.99 2.76 -18.09
C GLY A 122 26.12 3.17 -17.15
N GLY A 123 25.98 2.84 -15.88
CA GLY A 123 27.08 2.85 -14.93
C GLY A 123 26.67 2.07 -13.71
N SER A 124 27.43 1.02 -13.39
CA SER A 124 27.39 0.33 -12.11
C SER A 124 27.76 1.34 -11.02
N GLU A 125 26.80 2.16 -10.62
CA GLU A 125 26.85 2.86 -9.35
C GLU A 125 26.29 1.89 -8.34
N GLU A 126 27.23 1.24 -7.66
CA GLU A 126 27.03 0.55 -6.39
C GLU A 126 26.02 1.37 -5.59
N CYS A 127 24.77 0.92 -5.61
CA CYS A 127 23.80 1.31 -4.62
C CYS A 127 24.39 0.82 -3.31
N THR A 128 25.16 1.70 -2.69
CA THR A 128 25.30 1.72 -1.25
C THR A 128 23.87 1.93 -0.77
N PHE A 129 23.15 0.81 -0.67
CA PHE A 129 22.16 0.64 0.37
C PHE A 129 22.80 1.28 1.61
N PRO A 130 22.14 2.21 2.32
CA PRO A 130 22.60 2.50 3.66
C PRO A 130 22.81 1.12 4.30
N PRO A 131 24.03 0.87 4.83
CA PRO A 131 24.47 -0.47 5.16
C PRO A 131 23.35 -1.09 5.95
N SER A 132 22.95 -2.30 5.53
CA SER A 132 22.05 -3.21 6.23
C SER A 132 21.85 -2.69 7.63
N ILE A 133 20.69 -2.07 7.90
CA ILE A 133 20.36 -1.59 9.24
C ILE A 133 20.77 -2.76 10.10
N THR A 134 21.86 -2.55 10.85
CA THR A 134 22.31 -3.46 11.88
C THR A 134 21.03 -3.83 12.58
N VAL A 135 20.80 -5.12 12.81
CA VAL A 135 19.68 -5.60 13.62
C VAL A 135 19.79 -4.93 14.98
N ASP A 136 19.36 -3.68 15.02
CA ASP A 136 19.00 -2.90 16.16
C ASP A 136 17.65 -3.50 16.42
N ASP A 137 17.64 -4.40 17.40
CA ASP A 137 16.47 -4.95 18.05
C ASP A 137 15.74 -3.81 18.79
N GLY A 138 15.54 -2.70 18.07
CA GLY A 138 15.13 -1.40 18.50
C GLY A 138 13.67 -1.21 18.13
N LEU A 139 12.96 -0.52 19.02
CA LEU A 139 11.53 -0.27 18.89
C LEU A 139 11.26 0.60 17.65
N TRP A 140 10.71 0.03 16.58
CA TRP A 140 10.27 0.79 15.42
C TRP A 140 8.84 1.31 15.65
N ILE A 141 8.59 2.57 15.26
CA ILE A 141 7.29 3.23 15.39
C ILE A 141 6.80 3.60 13.98
N THR A 142 5.58 3.20 13.64
CA THR A 142 4.91 3.59 12.39
C THR A 142 3.65 4.40 12.70
N LEU A 143 3.33 5.38 11.86
CA LEU A 143 2.14 6.22 11.99
C LEU A 143 1.17 5.92 10.85
N LEU A 144 -0.02 5.45 11.19
CA LEU A 144 -1.08 5.10 10.22
C LEU A 144 -2.24 6.09 10.34
N HIS A 145 -2.62 6.70 9.22
CA HIS A 145 -3.81 7.54 9.13
C HIS A 145 -5.03 6.68 8.73
N LEU A 146 -6.06 6.63 9.59
CA LEU A 146 -7.29 5.89 9.33
C LEU A 146 -8.42 6.88 9.00
N ASP A 147 -8.76 7.00 7.72
CA ASP A 147 -9.84 7.87 7.26
C ASP A 147 -11.23 7.19 7.31
N HIS A 148 -12.29 7.97 7.15
CA HIS A 148 -13.68 7.52 7.00
C HIS A 148 -14.23 6.68 8.17
N MET A 149 -13.81 6.97 9.40
CA MET A 149 -14.37 6.35 10.61
C MET A 149 -15.85 6.73 10.82
N ARG A 150 -16.78 5.93 10.30
CA ARG A 150 -18.23 6.12 10.46
C ARG A 150 -18.75 5.78 11.86
N ALA A 151 -18.07 4.88 12.58
CA ALA A 151 -18.52 4.37 13.88
C ALA A 151 -17.34 4.22 14.85
N LYS A 152 -16.89 5.34 15.44
CA LYS A 152 -15.72 5.44 16.32
C LYS A 152 -15.54 4.26 17.28
N THR A 153 -16.58 3.90 18.03
CA THR A 153 -16.51 2.85 19.05
C THR A 153 -16.27 1.45 18.47
N LYS A 154 -16.85 1.14 17.30
CA LYS A 154 -16.62 -0.14 16.62
C LYS A 154 -15.19 -0.22 16.10
N TYR A 155 -14.71 0.86 15.48
CA TYR A 155 -13.35 0.94 14.95
C TYR A 155 -12.29 0.82 16.05
N ILE A 156 -12.46 1.51 17.18
CA ILE A 156 -11.56 1.38 18.33
C ILE A 156 -11.44 -0.09 18.74
N LYS A 157 -12.56 -0.81 18.90
CA LYS A 157 -12.54 -2.22 19.30
C LYS A 157 -11.86 -3.12 18.26
N THR A 158 -12.08 -2.87 16.98
CA THR A 158 -11.45 -3.63 15.89
C THR A 158 -9.95 -3.42 15.86
N VAL A 159 -9.50 -2.16 15.95
CA VAL A 159 -8.07 -1.81 15.98
C VAL A 159 -7.41 -2.35 17.25
N GLU A 160 -8.11 -2.31 18.39
CA GLU A 160 -7.66 -2.94 19.64
C GLU A 160 -7.48 -4.44 19.51
N LYS A 161 -8.45 -5.11 18.90
CA LYS A 161 -8.35 -6.54 18.63
C LYS A 161 -7.17 -6.85 17.73
N TRP A 162 -7.00 -6.13 16.61
CA TRP A 162 -5.89 -6.35 15.69
C TRP A 162 -4.53 -6.10 16.35
N ALA A 163 -4.40 -5.05 17.15
CA ALA A 163 -3.16 -4.78 17.87
C ALA A 163 -2.83 -5.89 18.88
N SER A 164 -3.84 -6.41 19.58
CA SER A 164 -3.68 -7.56 20.48
C SER A 164 -3.27 -8.83 19.72
N ASP A 165 -3.99 -9.17 18.64
CA ASP A 165 -3.73 -10.34 17.80
C ASP A 165 -2.31 -10.29 17.20
N LEU A 166 -1.84 -9.10 16.83
CA LEU A 166 -0.51 -8.86 16.24
C LEU A 166 0.57 -8.51 17.30
N ARG A 167 0.22 -8.49 18.58
CA ARG A 167 1.10 -8.13 19.72
C ARG A 167 1.80 -6.77 19.58
N LEU A 168 1.11 -5.82 18.94
CA LEU A 168 1.57 -4.45 18.71
C LEU A 168 1.24 -3.56 19.90
N THR A 169 2.13 -2.62 20.21
CA THR A 169 1.89 -1.56 21.19
C THR A 169 1.72 -0.24 20.45
N GLY A 170 0.70 0.55 20.78
CA GLY A 170 0.40 1.76 20.02
C GLY A 170 -0.53 2.75 20.71
N ARG A 171 -0.75 3.88 20.04
CA ARG A 171 -1.69 4.91 20.48
C ARG A 171 -2.60 5.29 19.32
N LEU A 172 -3.90 5.30 19.59
CA LEU A 172 -4.88 5.77 18.63
C LEU A 172 -5.20 7.24 18.91
N MET A 173 -4.95 8.10 17.93
CA MET A 173 -5.23 9.54 18.01
C MET A 173 -6.46 9.87 17.16
N PHE A 174 -7.33 10.72 17.67
CA PHE A 174 -8.46 11.27 16.91
C PHE A 174 -8.24 12.76 16.68
N MET A 175 -8.30 13.19 15.41
CA MET A 175 -8.37 14.60 15.10
C MET A 175 -9.77 15.12 15.48
N GLY A 176 -9.85 15.83 16.60
CA GLY A 176 -11.06 16.53 17.01
C GLY A 176 -11.08 17.94 16.41
N VAL A 177 -12.22 18.34 15.83
CA VAL A 177 -12.55 19.76 15.69
C VAL A 177 -12.79 20.30 17.10
N PRO A 178 -12.13 21.39 17.54
CA PRO A 178 -12.32 21.92 18.88
C PRO A 178 -13.78 22.36 19.09
N ASP A 179 -14.39 21.91 20.19
CA ASP A 179 -15.69 22.40 20.65
C ASP A 179 -15.56 23.89 21.03
N PRO A 180 -16.45 24.79 20.55
CA PRO A 180 -16.34 26.22 20.81
C PRO A 180 -16.65 26.62 22.27
N SER A 181 -17.00 25.67 23.14
CA SER A 181 -17.36 25.93 24.54
C SER A 181 -16.27 25.65 25.57
N GLU A 182 -15.08 25.17 25.18
CA GLU A 182 -13.97 24.95 26.12
C GLU A 182 -12.96 26.10 26.11
N ASN A 183 -12.66 26.58 27.32
CA ASN A 183 -11.77 27.71 27.59
C ASN A 183 -10.42 27.58 26.86
N LEU A 184 -10.03 28.65 26.16
CA LEU A 184 -8.83 28.81 25.32
C LEU A 184 -7.47 28.74 26.07
N GLN A 185 -7.41 28.14 27.26
CA GLN A 185 -6.19 28.00 28.06
C GLN A 185 -5.63 26.57 28.15
N SER A 186 -6.32 25.56 27.60
CA SER A 186 -5.81 24.18 27.58
C SER A 186 -5.34 23.80 26.17
N ARG A 187 -4.01 23.76 26.03
CA ARG A 187 -3.25 23.37 24.83
C ARG A 187 -3.78 22.04 24.25
N CYS A 188 -4.00 22.03 22.92
CA CYS A 188 -4.27 20.89 22.04
C CYS A 188 -5.26 19.84 22.58
N GLY A 189 -6.53 19.98 22.20
CA GLY A 189 -7.61 18.99 22.40
C GLY A 189 -7.45 17.69 21.58
N LEU A 190 -6.27 17.08 21.64
CA LEU A 190 -6.03 15.75 21.12
C LEU A 190 -6.50 14.73 22.17
N LYS A 191 -7.55 13.98 21.84
CA LYS A 191 -8.02 12.86 22.65
C LYS A 191 -7.38 11.59 22.12
N TRP A 192 -6.52 10.94 22.91
CA TRP A 192 -5.86 9.68 22.56
C TRP A 192 -6.27 8.55 23.50
N LYS A 193 -6.25 7.31 23.00
CA LYS A 193 -6.39 6.08 23.79
C LYS A 193 -5.10 5.28 23.66
N GLU A 194 -4.52 4.92 24.80
CA GLU A 194 -3.32 4.08 24.86
C GLU A 194 -3.71 2.60 24.78
N MET A 195 -3.00 1.84 23.96
CA MET A 195 -3.21 0.41 23.77
C MET A 195 -1.96 -0.30 24.30
N GLN A 196 -2.13 -0.96 25.43
CA GLN A 196 -1.06 -1.69 26.10
C GLN A 196 -1.13 -3.17 25.75
N ARG A 197 0.02 -3.82 25.71
CA ARG A 197 0.14 -5.28 25.65
C ARG A 197 -0.37 -5.86 26.97
N GLU A 198 -1.27 -6.84 26.90
CA GLU A 198 -1.59 -7.67 28.05
C GLU A 198 -0.41 -8.64 28.24
N ASN A 199 0.32 -8.49 29.34
CA ASN A 199 1.41 -9.39 29.70
C ASN A 199 0.79 -10.64 30.31
N ASP A 200 0.92 -11.77 29.62
CA ASP A 200 0.79 -13.11 30.23
C ASP A 200 1.99 -13.38 31.16
#